data_AF-A0A8T3TV90-F1
#
_entry.id   AF-A0A8T3TV90-F1
#
_cell.length_a   1.000
_cell.length_b   1.000
_cell.length_c   1.000
_cell.angle_alpha   90.00
_cell.angle_beta   90.00
_cell.angle_gamma   90.00
#
_symmetry.space_group_name_H-M   'P 1'
#
loop_
_entity.id
_entity.type
_entity.pdbx_description
1 polymer ?
#
loop_
_entity_poly.entity_id
_entity_poly.type
_entity_poly.pdbx_seq_one_letter_code
_entity_poly.pdbx_strand_id
1 'polypeptide(L)'
;MLARTDSRARALVLLILVAFAASAIGARLVWWQVVQQPWLAEMALNQLAHHEELPAERGEITDANGELLATSVELQSIFATPPSVDDPLMASIILASILEMPPDEVRERLESESPWVWLRRRVSPEVAQRVRELDLRGIGMLPETKRVYPVNGVANETTIAAHVLGFVDVDGRGQFGIEGHENGLLAGSPGRVTAQRDVIGRQIADSATLLTEPSDGADLRLTIDAGVQNLLEEQIWATYRKNRAAGATGMIMNAETGAILGMASYPSYDANQFATTEGELFSNPAVARQYEPGSVMKAFTIAAALDADAITTRDTFVDDNNLRLRGSRIQNADRYDFPSG
;
A
#
# COMPACT_ATOMS: atom_id res chain seq x y z
N MET A 1 94.80 8.01 -19.84
CA MET A 1 94.10 8.56 -18.66
C MET A 1 92.72 7.91 -18.57
N LEU A 2 92.58 6.86 -17.79
CA LEU A 2 91.28 6.22 -17.52
C LEU A 2 90.78 6.75 -16.18
N ALA A 3 89.71 7.55 -16.23
CA ALA A 3 89.05 8.09 -15.04
C ALA A 3 88.61 6.95 -14.12
N ARG A 4 89.13 6.93 -12.89
CA ARG A 4 88.56 6.11 -11.82
C ARG A 4 87.18 6.66 -11.54
N THR A 5 86.15 6.02 -12.07
CA THR A 5 84.77 6.27 -11.70
C THR A 5 84.56 5.74 -10.28
N ASP A 6 84.29 6.63 -9.33
CA ASP A 6 84.00 6.30 -7.92
C ASP A 6 82.67 5.54 -7.82
N SER A 7 82.70 4.26 -8.17
CA SER A 7 81.56 3.34 -8.13
C SER A 7 80.98 3.18 -6.72
N ARG A 8 81.82 3.31 -5.68
CA ARG A 8 81.42 3.22 -4.27
C ARG A 8 80.62 4.43 -3.79
N ALA A 9 81.01 5.65 -4.19
CA ALA A 9 80.29 6.86 -3.81
C ALA A 9 78.91 6.92 -4.49
N ARG A 10 78.83 6.52 -5.77
CA ARG A 10 77.56 6.41 -6.50
C ARG A 10 76.65 5.34 -5.90
N ALA A 11 77.19 4.17 -5.54
CA ALA A 11 76.43 3.10 -4.87
C ALA A 11 75.89 3.53 -3.50
N LEU A 12 76.66 4.28 -2.71
CA LEU A 12 76.22 4.80 -1.41
C LEU A 12 75.07 5.81 -1.56
N VAL A 13 75.18 6.74 -2.52
CA VAL A 13 74.11 7.71 -2.82
C VAL A 13 72.85 6.97 -3.26
N LEU A 14 72.97 5.96 -4.12
CA LEU A 14 71.84 5.14 -4.57
C LEU A 14 71.20 4.37 -3.41
N LEU A 15 72.01 3.81 -2.49
CA LEU A 15 71.53 3.11 -1.30
C LEU A 15 70.75 4.05 -0.37
N ILE A 16 71.26 5.26 -0.14
CA ILE A 16 70.59 6.27 0.69
C ILE A 16 69.26 6.69 0.04
N LEU A 17 69.24 6.87 -1.27
CA LEU A 17 68.05 7.26 -2.02
C LEU A 17 66.98 6.16 -1.98
N VAL A 18 67.40 4.88 -2.11
CA VAL A 18 66.52 3.72 -1.96
C VAL A 18 66.03 3.58 -0.51
N ALA A 19 66.90 3.76 0.49
CA ALA A 19 66.53 3.68 1.90
C ALA A 19 65.54 4.80 2.28
N PHE A 20 65.74 6.01 1.76
CA PHE A 20 64.82 7.13 1.95
C PHE A 20 63.47 6.86 1.28
N ALA A 21 63.46 6.36 0.03
CA ALA A 21 62.24 5.98 -0.66
C ALA A 21 61.47 4.87 0.07
N ALA A 22 62.17 3.83 0.54
CA ALA A 22 61.59 2.74 1.32
C ALA A 22 61.00 3.25 2.65
N SER A 23 61.70 4.18 3.31
CA SER A 23 61.24 4.80 4.56
C SER A 23 60.00 5.67 4.34
N ALA A 24 59.93 6.42 3.23
CA ALA A 24 58.77 7.23 2.85
C ALA A 24 57.54 6.34 2.55
N ILE A 25 57.73 5.23 1.84
CA ILE A 25 56.67 4.24 1.58
C ILE A 25 56.21 3.58 2.89
N GLY A 26 57.15 3.20 3.77
CA GLY A 26 56.85 2.62 5.07
C GLY A 26 56.04 3.57 5.95
N ALA A 27 56.44 4.84 6.03
CA ALA A 27 55.69 5.87 6.75
C ALA A 27 54.29 6.08 6.16
N ARG A 28 54.15 6.02 4.84
CA ARG A 28 52.84 6.12 4.16
C ARG A 28 51.96 4.91 4.46
N LEU A 29 52.53 3.72 4.55
CA LEU A 29 51.84 2.50 4.96
C LEU A 29 51.34 2.59 6.41
N VAL A 30 52.19 3.02 7.34
CA VAL A 30 51.81 3.22 8.75
C VAL A 30 50.69 4.26 8.88
N TRP A 31 50.74 5.35 8.08
CA TRP A 31 49.66 6.32 8.05
C TRP A 31 48.30 5.68 7.69
N TRP A 32 48.26 4.84 6.65
CA TRP A 32 47.02 4.16 6.26
C TRP A 32 46.61 3.06 7.23
N GLN A 33 47.56 2.27 7.73
CA GLN A 33 47.28 1.09 8.56
C GLN A 33 47.07 1.39 10.04
N VAL A 34 47.51 2.55 10.55
CA VAL A 34 47.41 2.89 11.98
C VAL A 34 46.60 4.16 12.19
N VAL A 35 46.89 5.24 11.45
CA VAL A 35 46.20 6.53 11.64
C VAL A 35 44.81 6.51 11.03
N GLN A 36 44.66 5.94 9.83
CA GLN A 36 43.38 5.86 9.10
C GLN A 36 42.62 4.55 9.35
N GLN A 37 43.16 3.66 10.19
CA GLN A 37 42.55 2.36 10.48
C GLN A 37 41.10 2.44 10.98
N PRO A 38 40.73 3.36 11.90
CA PRO A 38 39.35 3.44 12.39
C PRO A 38 38.36 3.76 11.26
N TRP A 39 38.70 4.74 10.42
CA TRP A 39 37.88 5.17 9.29
C TRP A 39 37.79 4.11 8.18
N LEU A 40 38.92 3.47 7.84
CA LEU A 40 38.93 2.38 6.85
C LEU A 40 38.19 1.13 7.35
N ALA A 41 38.28 0.81 8.64
CA ALA A 41 37.55 -0.29 9.24
C ALA A 41 36.05 -0.01 9.25
N GLU A 42 35.63 1.22 9.57
CA GLU A 42 34.22 1.63 9.51
C GLU A 42 33.67 1.60 8.08
N MET A 43 34.43 2.06 7.08
CA MET A 43 34.05 1.92 5.67
C MET A 43 33.92 0.46 5.23
N ALA A 44 34.84 -0.41 5.65
CA ALA A 44 34.79 -1.83 5.33
C ALA A 44 33.59 -2.50 6.02
N LEU A 45 33.30 -2.14 7.27
CA LEU A 45 32.11 -2.62 7.99
C LEU A 45 30.83 -2.13 7.33
N ASN A 46 30.74 -0.88 6.90
CA ASN A 46 29.57 -0.34 6.19
C ASN A 46 29.38 -0.95 4.79
N GLN A 47 30.47 -1.39 4.14
CA GLN A 47 30.37 -2.16 2.90
C GLN A 47 29.89 -3.61 3.12
N LEU A 48 30.12 -4.17 4.30
CA LEU A 48 29.68 -5.52 4.67
C LEU A 48 28.32 -5.53 5.38
N ALA A 49 27.96 -4.43 6.03
CA ALA A 49 26.71 -4.22 6.74
C ALA A 49 25.59 -3.96 5.74
N HIS A 50 24.81 -5.00 5.46
CA HIS A 50 23.53 -4.82 4.81
C HIS A 50 22.48 -4.49 5.87
N HIS A 51 21.80 -3.37 5.66
CA HIS A 51 20.60 -3.06 6.42
C HIS A 51 19.44 -3.85 5.80
N GLU A 52 18.84 -4.72 6.59
CA GLU A 52 17.57 -5.34 6.24
C GLU A 52 16.46 -4.66 7.07
N GLU A 53 15.37 -4.32 6.40
CA GLU A 53 14.19 -3.79 7.05
C GLU A 53 13.40 -4.96 7.63
N LEU A 54 13.06 -4.86 8.92
CA LEU A 54 12.10 -5.75 9.54
C LEU A 54 10.71 -5.16 9.26
N PRO A 55 9.85 -5.84 8.50
CA PRO A 55 8.52 -5.33 8.21
C PRO A 55 7.73 -5.18 9.50
N ALA A 56 6.96 -4.09 9.60
CA ALA A 56 5.95 -3.91 10.64
C ALA A 56 4.61 -4.48 10.17
N GLU A 57 3.82 -5.02 11.08
CA GLU A 57 2.48 -5.48 10.76
C GLU A 57 1.53 -4.29 10.65
N ARG A 58 0.74 -4.25 9.57
CA ARG A 58 -0.28 -3.22 9.39
C ARG A 58 -1.50 -3.57 10.23
N GLY A 59 -1.93 -2.64 11.10
CA GLY A 59 -3.04 -2.83 12.04
C GLY A 59 -4.35 -3.24 11.37
N GLU A 60 -5.17 -3.99 12.11
CA GLU A 60 -6.45 -4.51 11.63
C GLU A 60 -7.53 -3.42 11.64
N ILE A 61 -8.51 -3.54 10.74
CA ILE A 61 -9.72 -2.71 10.76
C ILE A 61 -10.90 -3.59 11.10
N THR A 62 -11.62 -3.23 12.15
CA THR A 62 -12.82 -3.94 12.63
C THR A 62 -14.06 -3.05 12.59
N ASP A 63 -15.22 -3.69 12.49
CA ASP A 63 -16.52 -3.04 12.69
C ASP A 63 -16.76 -2.72 14.18
N ALA A 64 -17.87 -2.05 14.49
CA ALA A 64 -18.23 -1.67 15.86
C ALA A 64 -18.33 -2.86 16.84
N ASN A 65 -18.64 -4.05 16.32
CA ASN A 65 -18.83 -5.30 17.05
C ASN A 65 -17.57 -6.17 17.11
N GLY A 66 -16.49 -5.79 16.42
CA GLY A 66 -15.22 -6.51 16.37
C GLY A 66 -15.08 -7.48 15.19
N GLU A 67 -15.97 -7.43 14.20
CA GLU A 67 -15.84 -8.21 12.97
C GLU A 67 -14.73 -7.63 12.08
N LEU A 68 -13.87 -8.50 11.54
CA LEU A 68 -12.74 -8.10 10.70
C LEU A 68 -13.21 -7.59 9.34
N LEU A 69 -12.87 -6.34 9.03
CA LEU A 69 -13.13 -5.69 7.74
C LEU A 69 -11.87 -5.60 6.87
N ALA A 70 -10.69 -5.47 7.49
CA ALA A 70 -9.41 -5.55 6.80
C ALA A 70 -8.33 -6.14 7.71
N THR A 71 -7.54 -7.07 7.18
CA THR A 71 -6.43 -7.72 7.90
C THR A 71 -5.26 -7.98 6.95
N SER A 72 -4.11 -8.29 7.53
CA SER A 72 -2.86 -8.50 6.82
C SER A 72 -2.50 -9.99 6.88
N VAL A 73 -2.29 -10.63 5.72
CA VAL A 73 -1.87 -12.04 5.65
C VAL A 73 -0.43 -12.14 5.19
N GLU A 74 0.36 -12.97 5.87
CA GLU A 74 1.71 -13.30 5.44
C GLU A 74 1.66 -14.32 4.30
N LEU A 75 2.22 -13.95 3.15
CA LEU A 75 2.37 -14.79 1.98
C LEU A 75 3.85 -14.91 1.62
N GLN A 76 4.16 -15.81 0.70
CA GLN A 76 5.52 -15.97 0.20
C GLN A 76 5.60 -15.43 -1.23
N SER A 77 6.69 -14.75 -1.54
CA SER A 77 7.02 -14.29 -2.89
C SER A 77 8.24 -15.06 -3.40
N ILE A 78 8.15 -15.54 -4.63
CA ILE A 78 9.19 -16.36 -5.25
C ILE A 78 10.06 -15.48 -6.13
N PHE A 79 11.37 -15.54 -5.90
CA PHE A 79 12.38 -14.85 -6.67
C PHE A 79 13.39 -15.82 -7.26
N ALA A 80 14.11 -15.36 -8.28
CA ALA A 80 15.26 -16.06 -8.84
C ALA A 80 16.52 -15.20 -8.71
N THR A 81 17.65 -15.88 -8.63
CA THR A 81 19.02 -15.37 -8.75
C THR A 81 19.56 -15.97 -10.05
N PRO A 82 19.27 -15.38 -11.23
CA PRO A 82 19.58 -15.94 -12.54
C PRO A 82 20.99 -16.52 -12.68
N PRO A 83 22.07 -15.85 -12.21
CA PRO A 83 23.43 -16.38 -12.32
C PRO A 83 23.69 -17.69 -11.55
N SER A 84 22.79 -18.06 -10.63
CA SER A 84 22.88 -19.27 -9.80
C SER A 84 21.97 -20.40 -10.29
N VAL A 85 21.19 -20.20 -11.34
CA VAL A 85 20.27 -21.21 -11.90
C VAL A 85 21.05 -22.09 -12.87
N ASP A 86 21.07 -23.42 -12.62
CA ASP A 86 21.88 -24.34 -13.42
C ASP A 86 21.29 -24.61 -14.82
N ASP A 87 19.98 -24.83 -14.92
CA ASP A 87 19.25 -25.05 -16.18
C ASP A 87 17.97 -24.18 -16.24
N PRO A 88 18.06 -22.95 -16.79
CA PRO A 88 16.93 -22.03 -16.91
C PRO A 88 15.77 -22.58 -17.73
N LEU A 89 16.04 -23.43 -18.73
CA LEU A 89 15.01 -23.98 -19.62
C LEU A 89 14.17 -25.03 -18.91
N MET A 90 14.80 -25.97 -18.21
CA MET A 90 14.06 -26.98 -17.43
C MET A 90 13.35 -26.34 -16.25
N ALA A 91 14.02 -25.44 -15.53
CA ALA A 91 13.44 -24.73 -14.39
C ALA A 91 12.21 -23.91 -14.81
N SER A 92 12.24 -23.24 -15.96
CA SER A 92 11.09 -22.45 -16.43
C SER A 92 9.87 -23.31 -16.73
N ILE A 93 10.03 -24.48 -17.35
CA ILE A 93 8.91 -25.38 -17.67
C ILE A 93 8.24 -25.88 -16.39
N ILE A 94 9.03 -26.29 -15.40
CA ILE A 94 8.51 -26.79 -14.12
C ILE A 94 7.81 -25.65 -13.36
N LEU A 95 8.48 -24.51 -13.20
CA LEU A 95 7.96 -23.37 -12.44
C LEU A 95 6.73 -22.75 -13.12
N ALA A 96 6.68 -22.67 -14.44
CA ALA A 96 5.54 -22.13 -15.18
C ALA A 96 4.23 -22.83 -14.85
N SER A 97 4.27 -24.17 -14.72
CA SER A 97 3.08 -24.96 -14.37
C SER A 97 2.57 -24.70 -12.94
N ILE A 98 3.48 -24.41 -12.01
CA ILE A 98 3.17 -24.19 -10.59
C ILE A 98 2.78 -22.74 -10.33
N LEU A 99 3.43 -21.79 -11.01
CA LEU A 99 3.20 -20.35 -10.88
C LEU A 99 2.05 -19.84 -11.75
N GLU A 100 1.47 -20.72 -12.58
CA GLU A 100 0.41 -20.38 -13.55
C GLU A 100 0.84 -19.24 -14.48
N MET A 101 2.06 -19.36 -15.01
CA MET A 101 2.68 -18.36 -15.89
C MET A 101 3.11 -18.99 -17.22
N PRO A 102 3.18 -18.21 -18.31
CA PRO A 102 3.76 -18.68 -19.56
C PRO A 102 5.22 -19.13 -19.37
N PRO A 103 5.63 -20.31 -19.88
CA PRO A 103 7.02 -20.78 -19.78
C PRO A 103 8.06 -19.83 -20.34
N ASP A 104 7.73 -19.12 -21.42
CA ASP A 104 8.63 -18.14 -22.03
C ASP A 104 8.87 -16.92 -21.12
N GLU A 105 7.83 -16.45 -20.40
CA GLU A 105 7.96 -15.33 -19.44
C GLU A 105 8.85 -15.72 -18.25
N VAL A 106 8.68 -16.95 -17.73
CA VAL A 106 9.53 -17.45 -16.65
C VAL A 106 10.97 -17.62 -17.14
N ARG A 107 11.17 -18.18 -18.35
CA ARG A 107 12.50 -18.35 -18.94
C ARG A 107 13.22 -17.02 -19.10
N GLU A 108 12.55 -16.01 -19.65
CA GLU A 108 13.13 -14.67 -19.85
C GLU A 108 13.64 -14.08 -18.51
N ARG A 109 12.90 -14.28 -17.42
CA ARG A 109 13.34 -13.85 -16.09
C ARG A 109 14.55 -14.65 -15.60
N LEU A 110 14.55 -15.96 -15.78
CA LEU A 110 15.64 -16.85 -15.36
C LEU A 110 16.92 -16.70 -16.20
N GLU A 111 16.83 -16.19 -17.43
CA GLU A 111 17.96 -15.91 -18.32
C GLU A 111 18.44 -14.45 -18.25
N SER A 112 17.80 -13.62 -17.41
CA SER A 112 18.17 -12.21 -17.32
C SER A 112 19.56 -12.00 -16.69
N GLU A 113 20.27 -10.96 -17.13
CA GLU A 113 21.57 -10.54 -16.56
C GLU A 113 21.44 -9.91 -15.16
N SER A 114 20.22 -9.77 -14.65
CA SER A 114 19.98 -9.19 -13.33
C SER A 114 20.44 -10.17 -12.25
N PRO A 115 21.11 -9.70 -11.18
CA PRO A 115 21.52 -10.57 -10.08
C PRO A 115 20.31 -11.15 -9.33
N TRP A 116 19.15 -10.52 -9.45
CA TRP A 116 17.93 -10.90 -8.76
C TRP A 116 16.69 -10.45 -9.53
N VAL A 117 15.66 -11.30 -9.59
CA VAL A 117 14.38 -11.01 -10.25
C VAL A 117 13.19 -11.66 -9.52
N TRP A 118 12.03 -10.99 -9.53
CA TRP A 118 10.78 -11.59 -9.07
C TRP A 118 10.21 -12.54 -10.11
N LEU A 119 9.87 -13.78 -9.70
CA LEU A 119 9.10 -14.69 -10.53
C LEU A 119 7.60 -14.50 -10.29
N ARG A 120 7.18 -14.52 -9.03
CA ARG A 120 5.76 -14.33 -8.67
C ARG A 120 5.68 -13.83 -7.24
N ARG A 121 4.97 -12.72 -7.01
CA ARG A 121 4.77 -12.17 -5.67
C ARG A 121 3.51 -12.73 -5.02
N ARG A 122 3.53 -12.91 -3.69
CA ARG A 122 2.35 -13.23 -2.85
C ARG A 122 1.58 -14.47 -3.31
N VAL A 123 2.31 -15.57 -3.51
CA VAL A 123 1.71 -16.86 -3.90
C VAL A 123 0.97 -17.52 -2.74
N SER A 124 0.04 -18.42 -3.07
CA SER A 124 -0.66 -19.20 -2.05
C SER A 124 0.32 -20.11 -1.29
N PRO A 125 0.01 -20.49 -0.02
CA PRO A 125 0.84 -21.40 0.74
C PRO A 125 1.11 -22.73 0.02
N GLU A 126 0.14 -23.24 -0.74
CA GLU A 126 0.28 -24.46 -1.53
C GLU A 126 1.28 -24.31 -2.69
N VAL A 127 1.23 -23.18 -3.41
CA VAL A 127 2.19 -22.88 -4.48
C VAL A 127 3.59 -22.71 -3.89
N ALA A 128 3.71 -21.98 -2.78
CA ALA A 128 4.97 -21.78 -2.08
C ALA A 128 5.59 -23.11 -1.62
N GLN A 129 4.77 -24.02 -1.07
CA GLN A 129 5.22 -25.33 -0.64
C GLN A 129 5.71 -26.17 -1.83
N ARG A 130 4.95 -26.23 -2.92
CA ARG A 130 5.36 -26.96 -4.14
C ARG A 130 6.68 -26.46 -4.69
N VAL A 131 6.91 -25.15 -4.73
CA VAL A 131 8.19 -24.59 -5.19
C VAL A 131 9.32 -24.90 -4.21
N ARG A 132 9.05 -24.89 -2.90
CA ARG A 132 10.03 -25.28 -1.87
C ARG A 132 10.51 -26.72 -2.04
N GLU A 133 9.60 -27.64 -2.37
CA GLU A 133 9.89 -29.07 -2.52
C GLU A 133 10.76 -29.39 -3.75
N LEU A 134 10.82 -28.50 -4.75
CA LEU A 134 11.67 -28.70 -5.92
C LEU A 134 13.16 -28.47 -5.65
N ASP A 135 13.51 -27.75 -4.58
CA ASP A 135 14.88 -27.41 -4.17
C ASP A 135 15.77 -26.91 -5.35
N LEU A 136 15.18 -26.08 -6.21
CA LEU A 136 15.88 -25.55 -7.39
C LEU A 136 16.93 -24.53 -6.97
N ARG A 137 18.17 -24.75 -7.42
CA ARG A 137 19.27 -23.81 -7.20
C ARG A 137 18.96 -22.45 -7.84
N GLY A 138 19.22 -21.39 -7.10
CA GLY A 138 18.98 -20.02 -7.56
C GLY A 138 17.52 -19.57 -7.42
N ILE A 139 16.61 -20.41 -6.91
CA ILE A 139 15.22 -20.02 -6.62
C ILE A 139 15.06 -19.85 -5.10
N GLY A 140 14.50 -18.73 -4.68
CA GLY A 140 14.28 -18.43 -3.28
C GLY A 140 12.89 -17.90 -3.02
N MET A 141 12.54 -17.80 -1.73
CA MET A 141 11.30 -17.20 -1.27
C MET A 141 11.59 -16.10 -0.26
N LEU A 142 10.79 -15.04 -0.29
CA LEU A 142 10.77 -14.00 0.73
C LEU A 142 9.35 -13.87 1.29
N PRO A 143 9.19 -13.72 2.61
CA PRO A 143 7.90 -13.38 3.19
C PRO A 143 7.47 -11.99 2.72
N GLU A 144 6.20 -11.87 2.35
CA GLU A 144 5.56 -10.61 2.00
C GLU A 144 4.16 -10.56 2.59
N THR A 145 3.81 -9.42 3.17
CA THR A 145 2.47 -9.18 3.68
C THR A 145 1.54 -8.71 2.55
N LYS A 146 0.32 -9.26 2.53
CA LYS A 146 -0.76 -8.82 1.65
C LYS A 146 -1.94 -8.35 2.50
N ARG A 147 -2.45 -7.16 2.23
CA ARG A 147 -3.71 -6.69 2.80
C ARG A 147 -4.89 -7.41 2.15
N VAL A 148 -5.83 -7.88 2.98
CA VAL A 148 -7.01 -8.64 2.57
C VAL A 148 -8.25 -8.02 3.23
N TYR A 149 -9.30 -7.92 2.42
CA TYR A 149 -10.64 -7.51 2.84
C TYR A 149 -11.52 -8.77 2.80
N PRO A 150 -11.71 -9.47 3.94
CA PRO A 150 -12.22 -10.84 3.95
C PRO A 150 -13.73 -10.94 3.69
N VAL A 151 -14.47 -9.85 3.89
CA VAL A 151 -15.93 -9.84 3.76
C VAL A 151 -16.32 -9.38 2.36
N ASN A 152 -16.93 -10.29 1.61
CA ASN A 152 -17.49 -10.01 0.28
C ASN A 152 -18.68 -9.04 0.39
N GLY A 153 -18.84 -8.20 -0.61
CA GLY A 153 -19.99 -7.30 -0.76
C GLY A 153 -21.18 -8.01 -1.42
N VAL A 154 -22.28 -7.27 -1.58
CA VAL A 154 -23.54 -7.82 -2.08
C VAL A 154 -23.53 -8.15 -3.57
N ALA A 155 -22.74 -7.43 -4.37
CA ALA A 155 -22.60 -7.68 -5.80
C ALA A 155 -21.38 -8.57 -6.08
N ASN A 156 -21.40 -9.29 -7.19
CA ASN A 156 -20.23 -10.02 -7.66
C ASN A 156 -19.04 -9.07 -7.81
N GLU A 157 -17.84 -9.53 -7.42
CA GLU A 157 -16.60 -8.75 -7.53
C GLU A 157 -16.67 -7.43 -6.74
N THR A 158 -17.31 -7.45 -5.57
CA THR A 158 -17.30 -6.34 -4.61
C THR A 158 -16.93 -6.82 -3.22
N THR A 159 -16.33 -5.94 -2.42
CA THR A 159 -16.10 -6.12 -0.98
C THR A 159 -17.03 -5.22 -0.19
N ILE A 160 -17.41 -5.64 1.01
CA ILE A 160 -18.25 -4.82 1.88
C ILE A 160 -17.53 -3.50 2.19
N ALA A 161 -18.28 -2.40 2.24
CA ALA A 161 -17.77 -1.08 2.60
C ALA A 161 -16.55 -0.62 1.79
N ALA A 162 -16.35 -1.10 0.55
CA ALA A 162 -15.14 -0.85 -0.25
C ALA A 162 -14.76 0.64 -0.32
N HIS A 163 -15.73 1.52 -0.54
CA HIS A 163 -15.49 2.97 -0.59
C HIS A 163 -15.15 3.61 0.77
N VAL A 164 -15.59 3.02 1.87
CA VAL A 164 -15.28 3.48 3.23
C VAL A 164 -13.89 3.01 3.62
N LEU A 165 -13.61 1.72 3.45
CA LEU A 165 -12.32 1.12 3.78
C LEU A 165 -11.22 1.66 2.86
N GLY A 166 -11.49 1.71 1.56
CA GLY A 166 -10.49 1.97 0.54
C GLY A 166 -9.61 0.75 0.30
N PHE A 167 -8.35 0.99 -0.10
CA PHE A 167 -7.38 -0.07 -0.33
C PHE A 167 -5.96 0.38 -0.04
N VAL A 168 -5.03 -0.58 0.02
CA VAL A 168 -3.60 -0.34 0.06
C VAL A 168 -2.95 -0.84 -1.23
N ASP A 169 -1.89 -0.17 -1.65
CA ASP A 169 -1.13 -0.57 -2.83
C ASP A 169 -0.18 -1.76 -2.57
N VAL A 170 0.62 -2.10 -3.59
CA VAL A 170 1.62 -3.17 -3.52
C VAL A 170 2.76 -2.88 -2.54
N ASP A 171 2.96 -1.63 -2.14
CA ASP A 171 3.99 -1.21 -1.17
C ASP A 171 3.42 -1.08 0.24
N GLY A 172 2.15 -1.44 0.46
CA GLY A 172 1.49 -1.39 1.77
C GLY A 172 1.04 0.01 2.19
N ARG A 173 1.02 0.98 1.26
CA ARG A 173 0.53 2.34 1.53
C ARG A 173 -0.96 2.42 1.24
N GLY A 174 -1.72 2.92 2.19
CA GLY A 174 -3.13 3.24 2.00
C GLY A 174 -3.33 4.38 1.01
N GLN A 175 -4.28 4.19 0.09
CA GLN A 175 -4.52 5.10 -1.03
C GLN A 175 -5.85 5.87 -0.92
N PHE A 176 -6.92 5.20 -0.48
CA PHE A 176 -8.27 5.74 -0.40
C PHE A 176 -8.94 5.35 0.91
N GLY A 177 -10.10 5.96 1.21
CA GLY A 177 -10.91 5.63 2.37
C GLY A 177 -10.15 5.77 3.69
N ILE A 178 -10.52 4.94 4.67
CA ILE A 178 -9.86 4.85 5.97
C ILE A 178 -8.41 4.38 5.82
N GLU A 179 -8.14 3.43 4.92
CA GLU A 179 -6.77 2.93 4.68
C GLU A 179 -5.82 4.08 4.33
N GLY A 180 -6.25 4.99 3.45
CA GLY A 180 -5.49 6.18 3.07
C GLY A 180 -5.45 7.26 4.14
N HIS A 181 -6.60 7.59 4.75
CA HIS A 181 -6.67 8.64 5.77
C HIS A 181 -5.83 8.30 7.01
N GLU A 182 -5.94 7.06 7.48
CA GLU A 182 -5.30 6.58 8.70
C GLU A 182 -4.03 5.78 8.41
N ASN A 183 -3.42 5.96 7.24
CA ASN A 183 -2.20 5.23 6.86
C ASN A 183 -1.08 5.41 7.89
N GLY A 184 -0.96 6.60 8.50
CA GLY A 184 0.05 6.87 9.52
C GLY A 184 -0.14 6.09 10.81
N LEU A 185 -1.37 5.72 11.17
CA LEU A 185 -1.67 4.86 12.32
C LEU A 185 -1.56 3.39 11.95
N LEU A 186 -2.13 3.02 10.80
CA LEU A 186 -2.24 1.64 10.36
C LEU A 186 -0.91 1.03 9.91
N ALA A 187 -0.02 1.77 9.26
CA ALA A 187 1.16 1.19 8.62
C ALA A 187 2.24 0.68 9.59
N GLY A 188 2.26 1.19 10.83
CA GLY A 188 3.37 0.95 11.74
C GLY A 188 4.68 1.61 11.27
N SER A 189 5.80 1.22 11.88
CA SER A 189 7.14 1.68 11.54
C SER A 189 8.07 0.48 11.39
N PRO A 190 8.67 0.25 10.21
CA PRO A 190 9.57 -0.87 10.01
C PRO A 190 10.80 -0.75 10.90
N GLY A 191 11.24 -1.88 11.44
CA GLY A 191 12.48 -2.00 12.18
C GLY A 191 13.68 -2.05 11.24
N ARG A 192 14.88 -1.94 11.79
CA ARG A 192 16.12 -2.06 11.03
C ARG A 192 17.07 -3.02 11.75
N VAL A 193 17.56 -4.01 11.03
CA VAL A 193 18.64 -4.89 11.48
C VAL A 193 19.84 -4.71 10.58
N THR A 194 21.03 -4.75 11.16
CA THR A 194 22.28 -4.91 10.40
C THR A 194 22.66 -6.37 10.45
N ALA A 195 22.71 -7.03 9.29
CA ALA A 195 23.19 -8.40 9.17
C ALA A 195 24.38 -8.44 8.21
N GLN A 196 25.43 -9.19 8.57
CA GLN A 196 26.50 -9.51 7.62
C GLN A 196 26.06 -10.72 6.80
N ARG A 197 26.12 -10.58 5.46
CA ARG A 197 25.90 -11.70 4.54
C ARG A 197 27.25 -12.37 4.24
N ASP A 198 27.26 -13.70 4.24
CA ASP A 198 28.36 -14.50 3.70
C ASP A 198 28.52 -14.23 2.18
N VAL A 199 29.63 -14.66 1.58
CA VAL A 199 29.98 -14.50 0.16
C VAL A 199 28.94 -15.15 -0.79
N ILE A 200 28.04 -15.97 -0.24
CA ILE A 200 26.93 -16.67 -0.92
C ILE A 200 25.54 -16.05 -0.56
N GLY A 201 25.51 -14.94 0.18
CA GLY A 201 24.29 -14.20 0.53
C GLY A 201 23.51 -14.73 1.73
N ARG A 202 24.00 -15.75 2.44
CA ARG A 202 23.37 -16.28 3.67
C ARG A 202 23.68 -15.37 4.85
N GLN A 203 22.69 -15.03 5.67
CA GLN A 203 22.94 -14.29 6.91
C GLN A 203 23.85 -15.09 7.84
N ILE A 204 24.89 -14.44 8.38
CA ILE A 204 25.66 -14.99 9.49
C ILE A 204 24.83 -14.76 10.75
N ALA A 205 24.21 -15.83 11.25
CA ALA A 205 23.22 -15.82 12.34
C ALA A 205 23.67 -15.08 13.62
N ASP A 206 24.98 -14.96 13.85
CA ASP A 206 25.57 -14.34 15.04
C ASP A 206 26.00 -12.87 14.84
N SER A 207 25.72 -12.28 13.67
CA SER A 207 26.11 -10.89 13.32
C SER A 207 24.96 -9.89 13.30
N ALA A 208 23.72 -10.36 13.49
CA ALA A 208 22.53 -9.53 13.42
C ALA A 208 22.44 -8.59 14.63
N THR A 209 22.70 -7.30 14.41
CA THR A 209 22.51 -6.26 15.43
C THR A 209 21.23 -5.49 15.11
N LEU A 210 20.24 -5.54 16.00
CA LEU A 210 19.02 -4.75 15.90
C LEU A 210 19.36 -3.26 16.10
N LEU A 211 19.14 -2.45 15.06
CA LEU A 211 19.32 -1.00 15.11
C LEU A 211 18.05 -0.31 15.61
N THR A 212 16.89 -0.81 15.20
CA THR A 212 15.58 -0.25 15.53
C THR A 212 14.56 -1.37 15.59
N GLU A 213 13.82 -1.45 16.69
CA GLU A 213 12.69 -2.39 16.82
C GLU A 213 11.56 -1.99 15.85
N PRO A 214 10.95 -2.95 15.14
CA PRO A 214 9.73 -2.68 14.40
C PRO A 214 8.61 -2.34 15.40
N SER A 215 7.73 -1.42 15.02
CA SER A 215 6.50 -1.14 15.74
C SER A 215 5.33 -1.40 14.82
N ASP A 216 4.46 -2.32 15.21
CA ASP A 216 3.25 -2.61 14.46
C ASP A 216 2.31 -1.41 14.43
N GLY A 217 1.45 -1.38 13.42
CA GLY A 217 0.41 -0.39 13.28
C GLY A 217 -0.71 -0.57 14.30
N ALA A 218 -1.42 0.51 14.58
CA ALA A 218 -2.55 0.49 15.48
C ALA A 218 -3.79 -0.11 14.80
N ASP A 219 -4.51 -0.95 15.53
CA ASP A 219 -5.83 -1.43 15.10
C ASP A 219 -6.87 -0.32 15.17
N LEU A 220 -7.77 -0.29 14.20
CA LEU A 220 -8.88 0.66 14.14
C LEU A 220 -10.21 -0.06 14.29
N ARG A 221 -11.04 0.45 15.19
CA ARG A 221 -12.43 0.05 15.32
C ARG A 221 -13.34 1.15 14.76
N LEU A 222 -14.08 0.82 13.71
CA LEU A 222 -15.00 1.75 13.06
C LEU A 222 -16.32 1.86 13.82
N THR A 223 -17.11 2.88 13.46
CA THR A 223 -18.52 2.98 13.88
C THR A 223 -19.47 2.18 12.98
N ILE A 224 -18.95 1.69 11.85
CA ILE A 224 -19.69 0.85 10.91
C ILE A 224 -20.12 -0.41 11.63
N ASP A 225 -21.38 -0.79 11.45
CA ASP A 225 -21.91 -2.09 11.85
C ASP A 225 -22.02 -2.95 10.58
N ALA A 226 -21.34 -4.09 10.53
CA ALA A 226 -21.29 -4.92 9.33
C ALA A 226 -22.68 -5.42 8.89
N GLY A 227 -23.58 -5.68 9.85
CA GLY A 227 -24.97 -6.06 9.57
C GLY A 227 -25.78 -4.93 8.93
N VAL A 228 -25.67 -3.72 9.49
CA VAL A 228 -26.32 -2.51 8.92
C VAL A 228 -25.73 -2.18 7.54
N GLN A 229 -24.41 -2.28 7.39
CA GLN A 229 -23.71 -2.03 6.13
C GLN A 229 -24.19 -3.01 5.04
N ASN A 230 -24.24 -4.31 5.33
CA ASN A 230 -24.70 -5.31 4.36
C ASN A 230 -26.15 -5.05 3.95
N LEU A 231 -27.05 -4.80 4.91
CA LEU A 231 -28.45 -4.47 4.60
C LEU A 231 -28.58 -3.20 3.74
N LEU A 232 -27.77 -2.18 4.03
CA LEU A 232 -27.74 -0.95 3.24
C LEU A 232 -27.25 -1.23 1.81
N GLU A 233 -26.16 -1.99 1.65
CA GLU A 233 -25.65 -2.38 0.34
C GLU A 233 -26.68 -3.15 -0.48
N GLU A 234 -27.44 -4.06 0.14
CA GLU A 234 -28.53 -4.79 -0.52
C GLU A 234 -29.59 -3.85 -1.09
N GLN A 235 -30.03 -2.86 -0.30
CA GLN A 235 -31.04 -1.90 -0.74
C GLN A 235 -30.52 -0.93 -1.80
N ILE A 236 -29.28 -0.46 -1.68
CA ILE A 236 -28.68 0.44 -2.67
C ILE A 236 -28.43 -0.32 -3.98
N TRP A 237 -27.94 -1.57 -3.92
CA TRP A 237 -27.78 -2.43 -5.09
C TRP A 237 -29.10 -2.70 -5.81
N ALA A 238 -30.14 -3.08 -5.05
CA ALA A 238 -31.47 -3.30 -5.60
C ALA A 238 -32.02 -2.02 -6.27
N THR A 239 -31.82 -0.85 -5.65
CA THR A 239 -32.23 0.45 -6.18
C THR A 239 -31.47 0.81 -7.46
N TYR A 240 -30.15 0.61 -7.47
CA TYR A 240 -29.29 0.84 -8.63
C TYR A 240 -29.75 0.02 -9.83
N ARG A 241 -29.99 -1.29 -9.64
CA ARG A 241 -30.44 -2.19 -10.71
C ARG A 241 -31.86 -1.90 -11.17
N LYS A 242 -32.81 -1.79 -10.23
CA LYS A 242 -34.24 -1.62 -10.52
C LYS A 242 -34.47 -0.38 -11.39
N ASN A 243 -33.76 0.71 -11.10
CA ASN A 243 -33.92 1.98 -11.79
C ASN A 243 -32.95 2.17 -12.96
N ARG A 244 -32.02 1.24 -13.20
CA ARG A 244 -30.91 1.41 -14.15
C ARG A 244 -30.20 2.75 -13.94
N ALA A 245 -29.96 3.08 -12.66
CA ALA A 245 -29.40 4.36 -12.28
C ALA A 245 -27.93 4.46 -12.71
N ALA A 246 -27.44 5.67 -12.97
CA ALA A 246 -26.00 5.89 -13.20
C ALA A 246 -25.17 5.71 -11.92
N GLY A 247 -25.80 5.83 -10.76
CA GLY A 247 -25.24 5.52 -9.46
C GLY A 247 -26.30 5.63 -8.37
N ALA A 248 -26.05 5.01 -7.23
CA ALA A 248 -26.90 5.08 -6.06
C ALA A 248 -26.03 5.11 -4.81
N THR A 249 -26.38 5.95 -3.84
CA THR A 249 -25.61 6.15 -2.61
C THR A 249 -26.57 6.21 -1.43
N GLY A 250 -26.17 5.61 -0.31
CA GLY A 250 -26.91 5.67 0.95
C GLY A 250 -25.96 5.77 2.15
N MET A 251 -26.46 6.38 3.22
CA MET A 251 -25.76 6.51 4.50
C MET A 251 -26.77 6.34 5.62
N ILE A 252 -26.39 5.58 6.65
CA ILE A 252 -27.13 5.42 7.90
C ILE A 252 -26.25 5.96 9.02
N MET A 253 -26.81 6.85 9.82
CA MET A 253 -26.10 7.54 10.90
C MET A 253 -26.96 7.53 12.16
N ASN A 254 -26.32 7.35 13.32
CA ASN A 254 -26.92 7.63 14.61
C ASN A 254 -27.06 9.15 14.78
N ALA A 255 -28.29 9.65 14.83
CA ALA A 255 -28.57 11.09 14.89
C ALA A 255 -28.12 11.77 16.21
N GLU A 256 -27.98 11.02 17.30
CA GLU A 256 -27.55 11.55 18.60
C GLU A 256 -26.03 11.65 18.70
N THR A 257 -25.30 10.65 18.18
CA THR A 257 -23.84 10.57 18.33
C THR A 257 -23.07 11.00 17.09
N GLY A 258 -23.72 11.06 15.93
CA GLY A 258 -23.08 11.27 14.63
C GLY A 258 -22.33 10.04 14.09
N ALA A 259 -22.39 8.90 14.78
CA ALA A 259 -21.73 7.67 14.36
C ALA A 259 -22.32 7.16 13.04
N ILE A 260 -21.48 6.93 12.02
CA ILE A 260 -21.90 6.34 10.75
C ILE A 260 -21.98 4.82 10.93
N LEU A 261 -23.19 4.27 10.82
CA LEU A 261 -23.46 2.84 10.97
C LEU A 261 -23.30 2.08 9.66
N GLY A 262 -23.54 2.75 8.54
CA GLY A 262 -23.32 2.19 7.21
C GLY A 262 -23.24 3.29 6.15
N MET A 263 -22.41 3.09 5.14
CA MET A 263 -22.26 3.99 3.99
C MET A 263 -21.93 3.16 2.75
N ALA A 264 -22.81 3.20 1.76
CA ALA A 264 -22.70 2.37 0.57
C ALA A 264 -22.95 3.19 -0.70
N SER A 265 -22.22 2.87 -1.76
CA SER A 265 -22.44 3.43 -3.09
C SER A 265 -22.29 2.35 -4.16
N TYR A 266 -23.09 2.43 -5.21
CA TYR A 266 -22.98 1.62 -6.43
C TYR A 266 -22.90 2.53 -7.68
N PRO A 267 -22.10 2.20 -8.70
CA PRO A 267 -21.21 1.03 -8.81
C PRO A 267 -20.11 0.99 -7.72
N SER A 268 -19.73 -0.22 -7.30
CA SER A 268 -18.72 -0.50 -6.27
C SER A 268 -17.63 -1.41 -6.85
N TYR A 269 -16.63 -1.77 -6.06
CA TYR A 269 -15.49 -2.57 -6.48
C TYR A 269 -15.02 -3.55 -5.39
N ASP A 270 -14.15 -4.49 -5.75
CA ASP A 270 -13.44 -5.38 -4.83
C ASP A 270 -12.10 -4.75 -4.44
N ALA A 271 -11.95 -4.39 -3.16
CA ALA A 271 -10.72 -3.79 -2.64
C ALA A 271 -9.51 -4.74 -2.69
N ASN A 272 -9.72 -6.06 -2.84
CA ASN A 272 -8.66 -7.03 -3.10
C ASN A 272 -8.19 -7.02 -4.58
N GLN A 273 -8.98 -6.46 -5.50
CA GLN A 273 -8.73 -6.39 -6.94
C GLN A 273 -8.56 -4.93 -7.43
N PHE A 274 -8.01 -4.07 -6.57
CA PHE A 274 -7.79 -2.66 -6.88
C PHE A 274 -6.97 -2.45 -8.16
N ALA A 275 -6.03 -3.34 -8.48
CA ALA A 275 -5.15 -3.20 -9.65
C ALA A 275 -5.89 -3.29 -11.00
N THR A 276 -7.06 -3.94 -11.05
CA THR A 276 -7.89 -4.07 -12.25
C THR A 276 -9.13 -3.18 -12.23
N THR A 277 -9.34 -2.43 -11.15
CA THR A 277 -10.50 -1.56 -10.96
C THR A 277 -10.28 -0.20 -11.66
N GLU A 278 -11.33 0.33 -12.28
CA GLU A 278 -11.29 1.66 -12.89
C GLU A 278 -11.10 2.75 -11.83
N GLY A 279 -10.16 3.67 -12.05
CA GLY A 279 -9.77 4.67 -11.06
C GLY A 279 -10.90 5.59 -10.56
N GLU A 280 -11.93 5.81 -11.38
CA GLU A 280 -13.09 6.63 -11.00
C GLU A 280 -13.95 5.98 -9.91
N LEU A 281 -13.90 4.65 -9.76
CA LEU A 281 -14.67 3.91 -8.76
C LEU A 281 -14.09 4.03 -7.34
N PHE A 282 -12.82 4.40 -7.18
CA PHE A 282 -12.20 4.46 -5.87
C PHE A 282 -12.75 5.59 -4.99
N SER A 283 -13.15 6.70 -5.62
CA SER A 283 -13.65 7.87 -4.92
C SER A 283 -15.07 7.62 -4.39
N ASN A 284 -15.25 7.69 -3.08
CA ASN A 284 -16.55 7.52 -2.45
C ASN A 284 -17.52 8.65 -2.85
N PRO A 285 -18.58 8.36 -3.63
CA PRO A 285 -19.52 9.39 -4.08
C PRO A 285 -20.27 10.08 -2.93
N ALA A 286 -20.43 9.41 -1.78
CA ALA A 286 -21.14 9.96 -0.62
C ALA A 286 -20.46 11.20 -0.02
N VAL A 287 -19.14 11.34 -0.21
CA VAL A 287 -18.34 12.46 0.33
C VAL A 287 -17.66 13.29 -0.74
N ALA A 288 -17.39 12.71 -1.91
CA ALA A 288 -16.67 13.40 -2.98
C ALA A 288 -17.58 14.11 -4.00
N ARG A 289 -18.83 13.65 -4.18
CA ARG A 289 -19.71 14.19 -5.21
C ARG A 289 -20.65 15.25 -4.63
N GLN A 290 -20.65 16.43 -5.26
CA GLN A 290 -21.62 17.48 -4.97
C GLN A 290 -22.88 17.29 -5.81
N TYR A 291 -24.04 17.57 -5.23
CA TYR A 291 -25.33 17.52 -5.92
C TYR A 291 -26.26 18.60 -5.39
N GLU A 292 -27.25 18.99 -6.18
CA GLU A 292 -28.31 19.89 -5.72
C GLU A 292 -29.29 19.11 -4.84
N PRO A 293 -29.39 19.42 -3.54
CA PRO A 293 -30.19 18.63 -2.60
C PRO A 293 -31.71 18.75 -2.83
N GLY A 294 -32.16 19.78 -3.55
CA GLY A 294 -33.56 19.97 -3.88
C GLY A 294 -34.46 20.06 -2.64
N SER A 295 -35.60 19.38 -2.66
CA SER A 295 -36.64 19.51 -1.61
C SER A 295 -36.18 19.11 -0.20
N VAL A 296 -35.12 18.32 -0.02
CA VAL A 296 -34.63 17.97 1.33
C VAL A 296 -34.13 19.20 2.09
N MET A 297 -33.67 20.25 1.39
CA MET A 297 -33.24 21.50 2.02
C MET A 297 -34.38 22.34 2.62
N LYS A 298 -35.62 22.12 2.18
CA LYS A 298 -36.77 22.91 2.64
C LYS A 298 -36.96 22.81 4.15
N ALA A 299 -36.60 21.68 4.76
CA ALA A 299 -36.63 21.51 6.21
C ALA A 299 -35.79 22.57 6.92
N PHE A 300 -34.58 22.87 6.42
CA PHE A 300 -33.72 23.92 6.96
C PHE A 300 -34.27 25.32 6.72
N THR A 301 -34.88 25.57 5.54
CA THR A 301 -35.53 26.86 5.27
C THR A 301 -36.68 27.13 6.25
N ILE A 302 -37.52 26.14 6.52
CA ILE A 302 -38.63 26.26 7.49
C ILE A 302 -38.09 26.41 8.91
N ALA A 303 -37.07 25.63 9.29
CA ALA A 303 -36.44 25.76 10.60
C ALA A 303 -35.87 27.18 10.80
N ALA A 304 -35.16 27.72 9.82
CA ALA A 304 -34.61 29.08 9.88
C ALA A 304 -35.72 30.16 9.93
N ALA A 305 -36.83 29.96 9.23
CA ALA A 305 -37.95 30.90 9.27
C ALA A 305 -38.66 30.90 10.64
N LEU A 306 -38.80 29.72 11.27
CA LEU A 306 -39.32 29.59 12.63
C LEU A 306 -38.35 30.18 13.66
N ASP A 307 -37.05 29.92 13.52
CA ASP A 307 -36.00 30.44 14.42
C ASP A 307 -35.86 31.97 14.35
N ALA A 308 -36.06 32.54 13.16
CA ALA A 308 -36.07 33.99 12.96
C ALA A 308 -37.40 34.67 13.32
N ASP A 309 -38.35 33.94 13.92
CA ASP A 309 -39.73 34.39 14.19
C ASP A 309 -40.44 34.99 12.95
N ALA A 310 -40.01 34.61 11.74
CA ALA A 310 -40.58 35.11 10.49
C ALA A 310 -41.92 34.44 10.16
N ILE A 311 -42.14 33.23 10.69
CA ILE A 311 -43.39 32.47 10.62
C ILE A 311 -43.68 31.78 11.95
N THR A 312 -44.93 31.39 12.17
CA THR A 312 -45.36 30.52 13.27
C THR A 312 -45.98 29.23 12.77
N THR A 313 -46.11 28.22 13.64
CA THR A 313 -46.80 26.95 13.32
C THR A 313 -48.30 27.11 13.09
N ARG A 314 -48.86 28.32 13.29
CA ARG A 314 -50.27 28.63 13.05
C ARG A 314 -50.50 29.45 11.79
N ASP A 315 -49.43 29.90 11.13
CA ASP A 315 -49.54 30.72 9.94
C ASP A 315 -50.09 29.88 8.78
N THR A 316 -50.95 30.51 7.98
CA THR A 316 -51.55 29.89 6.79
C THR A 316 -51.06 30.59 5.54
N PHE A 317 -50.64 29.82 4.55
CA PHE A 317 -50.19 30.33 3.26
C PHE A 317 -51.15 29.88 2.16
N VAL A 318 -51.45 30.77 1.21
CA VAL A 318 -52.20 30.42 0.00
C VAL A 318 -51.21 29.85 -1.00
N ASP A 319 -51.41 28.58 -1.38
CA ASP A 319 -50.63 27.91 -2.41
C ASP A 319 -51.44 27.86 -3.71
N ASP A 320 -51.20 28.82 -4.59
CA ASP A 320 -51.88 28.94 -5.89
C ASP A 320 -51.11 28.31 -7.06
N ASN A 321 -50.01 27.59 -6.76
CA ASN A 321 -49.13 26.93 -7.73
C ASN A 321 -48.57 27.87 -8.84
N ASN A 322 -48.55 29.19 -8.61
CA ASN A 322 -48.17 30.15 -9.64
C ASN A 322 -47.49 31.41 -9.09
N LEU A 323 -46.53 31.24 -8.18
CA LEU A 323 -45.76 32.34 -7.62
C LEU A 323 -44.82 32.96 -8.68
N ARG A 324 -45.01 34.26 -8.96
CA ARG A 324 -44.10 35.06 -9.81
C ARG A 324 -43.28 36.01 -8.96
N LEU A 325 -41.96 35.83 -8.96
CA LEU A 325 -41.02 36.69 -8.25
C LEU A 325 -39.98 37.24 -9.22
N ARG A 326 -39.91 38.57 -9.34
CA ARG A 326 -38.89 39.30 -10.12
C ARG A 326 -38.69 38.78 -11.56
N GLY A 327 -39.77 38.38 -12.22
CA GLY A 327 -39.74 37.87 -13.60
C GLY A 327 -39.55 36.36 -13.72
N SER A 328 -39.24 35.65 -12.64
CA SER A 328 -39.16 34.19 -12.59
C SER A 328 -40.46 33.58 -12.07
N ARG A 329 -40.86 32.44 -12.66
CA ARG A 329 -42.02 31.65 -12.22
C ARG A 329 -41.53 30.48 -11.37
N ILE A 330 -42.10 30.33 -10.18
CA ILE A 330 -41.91 29.19 -9.27
C ILE A 330 -43.17 28.35 -9.34
N GLN A 331 -43.01 27.03 -9.48
CA GLN A 331 -44.12 26.08 -9.66
C GLN A 331 -43.94 24.87 -8.75
N ASN A 332 -45.05 24.27 -8.32
CA ASN A 332 -45.05 23.02 -7.57
C ASN A 332 -45.04 21.81 -8.51
N ALA A 333 -44.61 20.66 -7.98
CA ALA A 333 -44.64 19.39 -8.70
C ALA A 333 -46.08 18.92 -8.97
N ASP A 334 -46.99 19.28 -8.08
CA ASP A 334 -48.40 18.92 -8.10
C ASP A 334 -49.10 19.83 -9.11
N ARG A 335 -49.01 19.46 -10.39
CA ARG A 335 -49.78 20.12 -11.45
C ARG A 335 -51.24 19.67 -11.36
N TYR A 336 -51.95 20.12 -10.34
CA TYR A 336 -53.38 20.27 -10.52
C TYR A 336 -53.58 21.43 -11.49
N ASP A 337 -53.86 21.09 -12.76
CA ASP A 337 -54.70 21.94 -13.59
C ASP A 337 -56.03 22.05 -12.83
N PHE A 338 -56.14 23.03 -11.95
CA PHE A 338 -57.47 23.55 -11.64
C PHE A 338 -57.89 24.24 -12.93
N PRO A 339 -58.87 23.70 -13.69
CA PRO A 339 -59.42 24.45 -14.80
C PRO A 339 -60.05 25.67 -14.15
N SER A 340 -59.41 26.82 -14.35
CA SER A 340 -59.99 28.11 -14.04
C SER A 340 -61.42 28.13 -14.61
N GLY A 341 -62.38 28.36 -13.73
CA GLY A 341 -63.78 28.56 -14.10
C GLY A 341 -63.99 29.75 -15.03
#